data_AF-A0A0C2MEE2-F1
#
_entry.id   AF-A0A0C2MEE2-F1
#
_cell.length_a   1.000
_cell.length_b   1.000
_cell.length_c   1.000
_cell.angle_alpha   90.00
_cell.angle_beta   90.00
_cell.angle_gamma   90.00
#
_symmetry.space_group_name_H-M   'P 1'
#
loop_
_entity.id
_entity.type
_entity.pdbx_description
1 polymer ?
#
loop_
_entity_poly.entity_id
_entity_poly.type
_entity_poly.pdbx_seq_one_letter_code
_entity_poly.pdbx_strand_id
1 'polypeptide(L)'
;MLANCRFWANGHFQTISGKFEGVVIDSVATFGDVTAYYTLKKLQIKMLKDKTGRRILREKPSINSSVLDPEKLIKYPKNTLGYVYSEFMIRNKISSDTREPVSFC
;
A
#
# COMPACT_ATOMS: atom_id res chain seq x y z
N MET A 1 28.83 -26.90 7.23
CA MET A 1 28.07 -27.58 6.16
C MET A 1 27.29 -26.51 5.41
N LEU A 2 27.72 -26.20 4.19
CA LEU A 2 27.17 -25.15 3.34
C LEU A 2 26.00 -25.71 2.52
N ALA A 3 24.81 -25.14 2.66
CA ALA A 3 23.68 -25.46 1.80
C ALA A 3 23.66 -24.48 0.60
N ASN A 4 24.10 -25.02 -0.53
CA ASN A 4 24.03 -24.46 -1.87
C ASN A 4 22.55 -24.32 -2.31
N CYS A 5 21.99 -23.11 -2.34
CA CYS A 5 20.76 -22.84 -3.08
C CYS A 5 21.12 -22.31 -4.46
N ARG A 6 21.11 -23.23 -5.43
CA ARG A 6 21.34 -22.99 -6.85
C ARG A 6 20.02 -23.28 -7.56
N PHE A 7 19.26 -22.23 -7.87
CA PHE A 7 18.05 -22.35 -8.68
C PHE A 7 18.06 -21.30 -9.79
N TRP A 8 18.86 -21.60 -10.81
CA TRP A 8 18.62 -21.11 -12.16
C TRP A 8 18.80 -22.29 -13.10
N ALA A 9 17.69 -22.86 -13.56
CA ALA A 9 17.68 -23.79 -14.67
C ALA A 9 16.31 -23.73 -15.36
N ASN A 10 16.36 -23.43 -16.65
CA ASN A 10 15.36 -23.76 -17.67
C ASN A 10 14.26 -22.72 -17.94
N GLY A 11 14.66 -21.55 -18.44
CA GLY A 11 14.37 -21.11 -19.83
C GLY A 11 12.97 -21.21 -20.44
N HIS A 12 11.90 -21.48 -19.70
CA HIS A 12 10.54 -21.56 -20.23
C HIS A 12 9.70 -20.36 -19.79
N PHE A 13 9.47 -19.44 -20.73
CA PHE A 13 8.41 -18.44 -20.63
C PHE A 13 7.07 -19.16 -20.84
N GLN A 14 6.48 -19.67 -19.77
CA GLN A 14 5.08 -20.10 -19.83
C GLN A 14 4.19 -18.86 -19.78
N THR A 15 3.47 -18.61 -20.88
CA THR A 15 2.36 -17.66 -20.90
C THR A 15 1.32 -18.12 -19.91
N ILE A 16 1.19 -17.40 -18.79
CA ILE A 16 0.14 -17.62 -17.81
C ILE A 16 -1.17 -17.08 -18.42
N SER A 17 -1.78 -17.85 -19.31
CA SER A 17 -3.20 -17.71 -19.65
C SER A 17 -4.02 -18.29 -18.50
N GLY A 18 -3.87 -17.71 -17.31
CA GLY A 18 -4.66 -17.98 -16.12
C GLY A 18 -5.59 -16.80 -15.92
N LYS A 19 -6.87 -17.01 -16.22
CA LYS A 19 -7.96 -16.07 -16.00
C LYS A 19 -8.08 -15.83 -14.48
N PHE A 20 -7.56 -14.71 -13.98
CA PHE A 20 -7.60 -14.35 -12.56
C PHE A 20 -8.43 -13.09 -12.34
N GLU A 21 -9.59 -13.27 -11.70
CA GLU A 21 -10.34 -12.21 -11.04
C GLU A 21 -9.54 -11.74 -9.82
N GLY A 22 -9.19 -10.45 -9.78
CA GLY A 22 -8.84 -9.76 -8.53
C GLY A 22 -7.34 -9.53 -8.23
N VAL A 23 -6.89 -8.33 -8.60
CA VAL A 23 -5.82 -7.49 -7.99
C VAL A 23 -4.35 -7.95 -8.08
N VAL A 24 -3.54 -7.02 -8.62
CA VAL A 24 -2.07 -7.03 -8.74
C VAL A 24 -1.40 -6.74 -7.38
N ILE A 25 -1.50 -7.64 -6.40
CA ILE A 25 -0.92 -7.40 -5.06
C ILE A 25 0.56 -7.83 -5.06
N ASP A 26 0.86 -8.97 -5.66
CA ASP A 26 2.19 -9.60 -5.56
C ASP A 26 3.28 -8.81 -6.30
N SER A 27 2.95 -8.25 -7.46
CA SER A 27 3.91 -7.44 -8.23
C SER A 27 4.18 -6.08 -7.57
N VAL A 28 3.18 -5.50 -6.89
CA VAL A 28 3.34 -4.21 -6.19
C VAL A 28 4.16 -4.39 -4.91
N ALA A 29 3.93 -5.47 -4.15
CA ALA A 29 4.73 -5.81 -2.98
C ALA A 29 6.21 -6.02 -3.35
N THR A 30 6.47 -6.88 -4.35
CA THR A 30 7.84 -7.17 -4.82
C THR A 30 8.54 -5.91 -5.35
N PHE A 31 7.81 -5.05 -6.07
CA PHE A 31 8.34 -3.77 -6.54
C PHE A 31 8.68 -2.82 -5.39
N GLY A 32 7.84 -2.80 -4.35
CA GLY A 32 8.09 -2.09 -3.10
C GLY A 32 9.42 -2.51 -2.49
N ASP A 33 9.65 -3.81 -2.32
CA ASP A 33 10.87 -4.34 -1.68
C ASP A 33 12.15 -3.97 -2.44
N VAL A 34 12.12 -4.08 -3.77
CA VAL A 34 13.28 -3.76 -4.61
C VAL A 34 13.60 -2.26 -4.59
N THR A 35 12.58 -1.40 -4.52
CA THR A 35 12.77 0.06 -4.60
C THR A 35 12.91 0.73 -3.23
N ALA A 36 12.48 0.07 -2.15
CA ALA A 36 12.38 0.63 -0.81
C ALA A 36 13.73 1.17 -0.29
N TYR A 37 14.83 0.43 -0.49
CA TYR A 37 16.12 0.75 0.13
C TYR A 37 16.60 2.18 -0.20
N TYR A 38 16.56 2.56 -1.48
CA TYR A 38 17.06 3.88 -1.90
C TYR A 38 16.00 4.97 -1.75
N THR A 39 14.73 4.64 -2.05
CA THR A 39 13.64 5.61 -2.06
C THR A 39 13.25 6.07 -0.66
N LEU A 40 13.18 5.15 0.31
CA LEU A 40 12.82 5.48 1.70
C LEU A 40 13.84 6.39 2.36
N LYS A 41 15.15 6.15 2.16
CA LYS A 41 16.20 7.00 2.73
C LYS A 41 16.11 8.44 2.21
N LYS A 42 15.87 8.61 0.90
CA LYS A 42 15.66 9.93 0.30
C LYS A 42 14.39 10.59 0.80
N LEU A 43 13.30 9.84 0.90
CA LEU A 43 12.01 10.34 1.38
C LEU A 43 12.11 10.82 2.84
N GLN A 44 12.76 10.04 3.70
CA GLN A 44 12.96 10.38 5.11
C GLN A 44 13.73 11.70 5.25
N ILE A 45 14.83 11.88 4.50
CA ILE A 45 15.60 13.14 4.52
C ILE A 45 14.74 14.31 4.07
N LYS A 46 13.91 14.13 3.02
CA LYS A 46 13.01 15.18 2.53
C LYS A 46 11.93 15.53 3.56
N MET A 47 11.33 14.54 4.20
CA MET A 47 10.31 14.74 5.24
C MET A 47 10.89 15.40 6.50
N LEU A 48 12.12 15.07 6.89
CA LEU A 48 12.77 15.69 8.04
C LEU A 48 13.10 17.17 7.83
N LYS A 49 13.26 17.63 6.59
CA LYS A 49 13.48 19.07 6.29
C LYS A 49 12.22 19.90 6.51
N ASP A 50 11.05 19.33 6.25
CA ASP A 50 9.78 20.03 6.38
C ASP A 50 9.15 19.89 7.78
N LYS A 51 8.46 20.95 8.26
CA LYS A 51 7.77 20.93 9.56
C LYS A 51 6.63 19.92 9.58
N THR A 52 5.83 19.85 8.50
CA THR A 52 4.72 18.91 8.37
C THR A 52 5.25 17.49 8.22
N GLY A 53 6.30 17.29 7.41
CA GLY A 53 6.98 16.00 7.28
C GLY A 53 7.48 15.45 8.62
N ARG A 54 8.13 16.27 9.46
CA ARG A 54 8.52 15.87 10.83
C ARG A 54 7.33 15.49 11.70
N ARG A 55 6.22 16.21 11.58
CA ARG A 55 4.99 15.92 12.33
C ARG A 55 4.42 14.56 11.92
N ILE A 56 4.34 14.28 10.62
CA ILE A 56 3.89 12.98 10.09
C ILE A 56 4.76 11.83 10.60
N LEU A 57 6.10 11.98 10.56
CA LEU A 57 7.02 10.94 11.03
C LEU A 57 6.89 10.65 12.53
N ARG A 58 6.49 11.64 13.32
CA ARG A 58 6.27 11.51 14.77
C ARG A 58 4.91 10.92 15.09
N GLU A 59 3.85 11.49 14.52
CA GLU A 59 2.46 11.12 14.82
C GLU A 59 2.07 9.78 14.21
N LYS A 60 2.75 9.36 13.12
CA LYS A 60 2.48 8.13 12.36
C LYS A 60 0.96 7.88 12.21
N PRO A 61 0.22 8.84 11.65
CA PRO A 61 -1.24 8.76 11.61
C PRO A 61 -1.68 7.56 10.76
N SER A 62 -2.49 6.68 11.34
CA SER A 62 -3.13 5.57 10.63
C SER A 62 -4.58 5.91 10.30
N ILE A 63 -5.01 5.61 9.08
CA ILE A 63 -6.40 5.75 8.66
C ILE A 63 -7.06 4.39 8.81
N ASN A 64 -7.87 4.25 9.85
CA ASN A 64 -8.61 3.02 10.16
C ASN A 64 -10.13 3.30 10.08
N SER A 65 -10.98 2.28 10.01
CA SER A 65 -12.44 2.46 10.09
C SER A 65 -12.93 3.19 11.34
N SER A 66 -12.15 3.15 12.43
CA SER A 66 -12.42 3.92 13.65
C SER A 66 -12.32 5.44 13.43
N VAL A 67 -11.45 5.85 12.51
CA VAL A 67 -11.22 7.27 12.14
C VAL A 67 -12.14 7.67 10.99
N LEU A 68 -12.47 6.72 10.12
CA LEU A 68 -13.15 6.99 8.87
C LEU A 68 -14.31 6.03 8.66
N ASP A 69 -15.52 6.50 8.98
CA ASP A 69 -16.76 5.77 8.77
C ASP A 69 -17.33 6.09 7.36
N PRO A 70 -17.26 5.15 6.40
CA PRO A 70 -17.70 5.39 5.03
C PRO A 70 -19.21 5.69 4.95
N GLU A 71 -20.03 5.16 5.87
CA GLU A 71 -21.48 5.42 5.87
C GLU A 71 -21.80 6.85 6.29
N LYS A 72 -20.98 7.43 7.18
CA LYS A 72 -21.07 8.86 7.53
C LYS A 72 -20.55 9.74 6.40
N LEU A 73 -19.55 9.27 5.65
CA LEU A 73 -18.92 10.08 4.59
C LEU A 73 -19.82 10.28 3.37
N ILE A 74 -20.66 9.30 3.04
CA ILE A 74 -21.62 9.38 1.92
C ILE A 74 -22.69 10.46 2.16
N LYS A 75 -22.95 10.82 3.43
CA LYS A 75 -23.93 11.84 3.80
C LYS A 75 -23.43 13.27 3.59
N TYR A 76 -22.14 13.47 3.33
CA TYR A 76 -21.59 14.80 3.04
C TYR A 76 -21.96 15.28 1.64
N PRO A 77 -21.93 16.61 1.39
CA PRO A 77 -22.19 17.13 0.05
C PRO A 77 -21.20 16.59 -0.98
N LYS A 78 -21.69 16.38 -2.20
CA LYS A 78 -20.95 15.73 -3.30
C LYS A 78 -19.62 16.39 -3.68
N ASN A 79 -19.42 17.66 -3.31
CA ASN A 79 -18.21 18.42 -3.60
C ASN A 79 -17.11 18.26 -2.54
N THR A 80 -17.25 17.33 -1.60
CA THR A 80 -16.26 17.10 -0.54
C THR A 80 -15.36 15.92 -0.87
N LEU A 81 -14.11 15.97 -0.37
CA LEU A 81 -13.17 14.84 -0.46
C LEU A 81 -13.76 13.56 0.17
N GLY A 82 -14.52 13.70 1.26
CA GLY A 82 -15.13 12.58 1.96
C GLY A 82 -16.09 11.78 1.08
N TYR A 83 -17.00 12.46 0.37
CA TYR A 83 -17.94 11.82 -0.54
C TYR A 83 -17.23 11.09 -1.69
N VAL A 84 -16.27 11.75 -2.34
CA VAL A 84 -15.51 11.16 -3.45
C VAL A 84 -14.68 9.96 -2.98
N TYR A 85 -14.10 10.04 -1.78
CA TYR A 85 -13.34 8.94 -1.19
C TYR A 85 -14.23 7.74 -0.87
N SER A 86 -15.40 7.95 -0.27
CA SER A 86 -16.35 6.85 0.00
C SER A 86 -16.91 6.22 -1.28
N GLU A 87 -17.24 7.02 -2.30
CA GLU A 87 -17.69 6.51 -3.60
C GLU A 87 -16.61 5.65 -4.27
N PHE A 88 -15.34 6.07 -4.19
CA PHE A 88 -14.21 5.28 -4.69
C PHE A 88 -14.08 3.94 -3.95
N MET A 89 -14.23 3.92 -2.63
CA MET A 89 -14.16 2.69 -1.84
C MET A 89 -15.29 1.71 -2.19
N ILE A 90 -16.53 2.21 -2.30
CA ILE A 90 -17.70 1.39 -2.69
C ILE A 90 -17.51 0.81 -4.08
N ARG A 91 -17.09 1.64 -5.05
CA ARG A 91 -16.91 1.21 -6.45
C ARG A 91 -15.86 0.11 -6.58
N ASN A 92 -14.77 0.20 -5.83
CA ASN A 92 -13.67 -0.77 -5.91
C ASN A 92 -13.81 -1.93 -4.91
N LYS A 93 -14.84 -1.93 -4.05
CA LYS A 93 -15.05 -2.91 -2.98
C LYS A 93 -13.82 -3.04 -2.05
N ILE A 94 -13.15 -1.92 -1.78
CA ILE A 94 -11.96 -1.86 -0.92
C ILE A 94 -12.37 -1.34 0.45
N SER A 95 -11.96 -2.04 1.51
CA SER A 95 -12.09 -1.57 2.89
C SER A 95 -10.73 -1.13 3.43
N SER A 96 -10.68 -0.06 4.23
CA SER A 96 -9.43 0.43 4.83
C SER A 96 -8.83 -0.54 5.85
N ASP A 97 -9.67 -1.41 6.43
CA ASP A 97 -9.29 -2.30 7.53
C ASP A 97 -8.59 -3.58 7.09
N THR A 98 -8.62 -3.92 5.79
CA THR A 98 -7.96 -5.13 5.28
C THR A 98 -6.46 -4.95 5.10
N ARG A 99 -5.90 -3.81 5.52
CA ARG A 99 -4.45 -3.58 5.48
C ARG A 99 -3.80 -4.32 6.64
N GLU A 100 -2.96 -5.30 6.33
CA GLU A 100 -2.19 -6.01 7.35
C GLU A 100 -1.31 -5.04 8.15
N PRO A 101 -1.24 -5.19 9.48
CA PRO A 101 -0.38 -4.38 10.31
C PRO A 101 1.08 -4.66 9.96
N VAL A 102 1.80 -3.62 9.53
CA VAL A 102 3.23 -3.73 9.22
C VAL A 102 4.01 -3.92 10.52
N SER A 103 4.61 -5.10 10.68
CA SER A 103 5.56 -5.37 11.77
C SER A 103 6.96 -4.88 11.36
N PHE A 104 7.55 -4.02 12.18
CA PHE A 104 8.95 -3.62 12.04
C PHE A 104 9.80 -4.55 12.91
N CYS A 105 10.64 -5.39 12.29
CA CYS A 105 11.63 -6.21 12.97
C CYS A 105 12.88 -5.41 13.35
#